data_AF-M6UPS0-F1
#
_entry.id   AF-M6UPS0-F1
#
_cell.length_a   1.000
_cell.length_b   1.000
_cell.length_c   1.000
_cell.angle_alpha   90.00
_cell.angle_beta   90.00
_cell.angle_gamma   90.00
#
_symmetry.space_group_name_H-M   'P 1'
#
loop_
_entity.id
_entity.type
_entity.pdbx_description
1 polymer ?
#
loop_
_entity_poly.entity_id
_entity_poly.type
_entity_poly.pdbx_seq_one_letter_code
_entity_poly.pdbx_strand_id
1 'polypeptide(L)'
;MGCVKRDIERKVENHNIRLKPLLEISEQILTQSKNKIYSIHVPEMEYISKGKSYKRYEFGCKVSLVTTSKSNWIVGVQALHGNTYDGHTLKDAINQMEKIVGFRPKEVYVLNHS
;
A
#
# COMPACT_ATOMS: atom_id res chain seq x y z
N MET A 1 20.85 8.05 8.75
CA MET A 1 21.01 8.12 7.28
C MET A 1 21.64 9.42 6.78
N GLY A 2 21.40 10.59 7.39
CA GLY A 2 21.98 11.87 6.91
C GLY A 2 23.51 12.00 6.96
N CYS A 3 24.22 11.17 7.73
CA CYS A 3 25.70 11.16 7.72
C CYS A 3 26.27 10.41 6.52
N VAL A 4 25.61 9.32 6.09
CA VAL A 4 26.03 8.50 4.94
C VAL A 4 25.81 9.28 3.63
N LYS A 5 24.69 9.98 3.50
CA LYS A 5 24.42 10.87 2.35
C LYS A 5 25.52 11.92 2.16
N ARG A 6 25.82 12.68 3.22
CA ARG A 6 26.83 13.75 3.18
C ARG A 6 28.22 13.21 2.84
N ASP A 7 28.56 12.00 3.29
CA ASP A 7 29.85 11.39 2.97
C ASP A 7 29.93 10.92 1.50
N ILE A 8 28.81 10.45 0.94
CA ILE A 8 28.71 10.07 -0.49
C ILE A 8 28.78 11.32 -1.38
N GLU A 9 28.00 12.36 -1.06
CA GLU A 9 28.02 13.65 -1.79
C GLU A 9 29.41 14.29 -1.79
N ARG A 10 30.15 14.17 -0.68
CA ARG A 10 31.51 14.69 -0.57
C ARG A 10 32.55 13.89 -1.39
N LYS A 11 32.31 12.60 -1.64
CA LYS A 11 33.26 11.68 -2.29
C LYS A 11 32.99 11.46 -3.79
N VAL A 12 31.86 11.95 -4.31
CA VAL A 12 31.45 11.72 -5.71
C VAL A 12 31.58 13.02 -6.51
N GLU A 13 32.62 13.13 -7.33
CA GLU A 13 32.83 14.26 -8.26
C GLU A 13 31.83 14.26 -9.43
N ASN A 14 31.36 13.09 -9.87
CA ASN A 14 30.40 12.94 -10.97
C ASN A 14 29.23 12.07 -10.52
N HIS A 15 28.09 12.71 -10.28
CA HIS A 15 26.85 12.04 -9.95
C HIS A 15 26.33 11.29 -11.19
N ASN A 16 26.80 10.05 -11.37
CA ASN A 16 26.37 9.15 -12.45
C ASN A 16 24.82 9.05 -12.43
N ILE A 17 24.23 8.86 -13.61
CA ILE A 17 22.78 8.74 -13.87
C ILE A 17 22.09 7.75 -12.90
N ARG A 18 22.81 6.75 -12.38
CA ARG A 18 22.27 5.77 -11.40
C ARG A 18 22.28 6.26 -9.95
N LEU A 19 23.18 7.16 -9.58
CA LEU A 19 23.36 7.65 -8.20
C LEU A 19 22.44 8.81 -7.86
N LYS A 20 22.15 9.70 -8.82
CA LYS A 20 21.20 10.82 -8.65
C LYS A 20 19.81 10.37 -8.12
N PRO A 21 19.11 9.40 -8.76
CA PRO A 21 17.78 9.01 -8.30
C PRO A 21 17.79 8.37 -6.91
N LEU A 22 18.86 7.65 -6.55
CA LEU A 22 19.00 7.06 -5.21
C LEU A 22 19.17 8.13 -4.12
N LEU A 23 19.90 9.20 -4.42
CA LEU A 23 20.06 10.33 -3.49
C LEU A 23 18.75 11.09 -3.32
N GLU A 24 18.01 11.32 -4.40
CA GLU A 24 16.68 11.96 -4.36
C GLU A 24 15.69 11.15 -3.50
N ILE A 25 15.62 9.82 -3.68
CA ILE A 25 14.79 8.95 -2.83
C ILE A 25 15.24 9.01 -1.37
N SER A 26 16.56 9.09 -1.12
CA SER A 26 17.08 9.21 0.24
C SER A 26 16.68 10.52 0.92
N GLU A 27 16.63 11.64 0.17
CA GLU A 27 16.14 12.93 0.67
C GLU A 27 14.64 12.88 0.98
N GLN A 28 13.87 12.25 0.09
CA GLN A 28 12.44 12.04 0.32
C GLN A 28 12.21 11.23 1.59
N ILE A 29 12.93 10.13 1.81
CA ILE A 29 12.83 9.32 3.05
C ILE A 29 13.17 10.17 4.29
N LEU A 30 14.19 11.02 4.21
CA LEU A 30 14.65 11.86 5.32
C LEU A 30 13.68 12.98 5.69
N THR A 31 12.85 13.45 4.74
CA THR A 31 11.94 14.59 4.90
C THR A 31 10.47 14.21 5.04
N GLN A 32 10.11 12.95 4.80
CA GLN A 32 8.73 12.45 4.85
C GLN A 32 8.14 12.39 6.27
N SER A 33 6.91 12.93 6.42
CA SER A 33 6.10 12.86 7.64
C SER A 33 4.88 11.92 7.52
N LYS A 34 4.36 11.70 6.30
CA LYS A 34 3.25 10.79 5.95
C LYS A 34 3.61 10.01 4.67
N ASN A 35 3.06 8.79 4.50
CA ASN A 35 3.41 7.83 3.44
C ASN A 35 4.91 7.51 3.37
N LYS A 36 5.40 6.82 4.39
CA LYS A 36 6.82 6.47 4.52
C LYS A 36 7.25 5.53 3.37
N ILE A 37 8.29 5.92 2.65
CA ILE A 37 9.01 5.01 1.75
C ILE A 37 9.87 4.08 2.62
N TYR A 38 9.62 2.78 2.54
CA TYR A 38 10.32 1.78 3.35
C TYR A 38 11.49 1.11 2.62
N SER A 39 11.61 1.26 1.29
CA SER A 39 12.74 0.77 0.49
C SER A 39 13.17 1.77 -0.56
N ILE A 40 14.48 2.01 -0.65
CA ILE A 40 15.09 2.87 -1.67
C ILE A 40 15.01 2.21 -3.06
N HIS A 41 15.00 0.88 -3.12
CA HIS A 41 15.04 0.14 -4.38
C HIS A 41 13.66 -0.04 -5.03
N VAL A 42 12.59 0.10 -4.26
CA VAL A 42 11.21 -0.06 -4.76
C VAL A 42 10.29 0.94 -4.04
N PRO A 43 10.50 2.26 -4.25
CA PRO A 43 9.79 3.31 -3.53
C PRO A 43 8.29 3.36 -3.87
N GLU A 44 7.87 2.83 -5.01
CA GLU A 44 6.48 2.79 -5.48
C GLU A 44 5.61 1.70 -4.84
N MET A 45 6.21 0.76 -4.09
CA MET A 45 5.46 -0.37 -3.53
C MET A 45 4.71 -0.01 -2.26
N GLU A 46 3.53 -0.59 -2.11
CA GLU A 46 2.73 -0.50 -0.89
C GLU A 46 3.21 -1.49 0.17
N TYR A 47 3.21 -1.01 1.42
CA TYR A 47 3.67 -1.76 2.58
C TYR A 47 2.53 -1.94 3.56
N ILE A 48 2.27 -3.20 3.92
CA ILE A 48 1.25 -3.53 4.91
C ILE A 48 1.91 -3.71 6.27
N SER A 49 1.51 -2.89 7.25
CA SER A 49 1.91 -3.10 8.63
C SER A 49 1.23 -4.37 9.15
N LYS A 50 2.02 -5.38 9.53
CA LYS A 50 1.51 -6.48 10.35
C LYS A 50 1.12 -5.88 11.70
N GLY A 51 -0.04 -6.25 12.25
CA GLY A 51 -0.64 -5.68 13.48
C GLY A 51 0.17 -5.78 14.78
N LYS A 52 1.49 -6.04 14.72
CA LYS A 52 2.43 -6.00 15.83
C LYS A 52 3.68 -5.22 15.40
N SER A 53 4.05 -4.23 16.20
CA SER A 53 5.14 -3.25 15.93
C SER A 53 6.52 -3.86 15.66
N TYR A 54 6.77 -5.10 16.07
CA TYR A 54 8.05 -5.78 15.89
C TYR A 54 8.12 -6.67 14.63
N LYS A 55 7.02 -6.86 13.90
CA LYS A 55 7.04 -7.62 12.64
C LYS A 55 7.43 -6.69 11.50
N ARG A 56 8.38 -7.16 10.68
CA ARG A 56 8.78 -6.48 9.44
C ARG A 56 7.54 -6.33 8.53
N TYR A 57 7.42 -5.16 7.90
CA TYR A 57 6.42 -4.90 6.89
C TYR A 57 6.56 -5.92 5.76
N GLU A 58 5.43 -6.36 5.23
CA GLU A 58 5.41 -7.19 4.03
C GLU A 58 5.06 -6.32 2.82
N PHE A 59 5.68 -6.64 1.69
CA PHE A 59 5.27 -6.13 0.40
C PHE A 59 3.91 -6.73 0.07
N GLY A 60 2.92 -5.88 -0.23
CA GLY A 60 1.60 -6.37 -0.62
C GLY A 60 0.58 -5.25 -0.76
N CYS A 61 -0.44 -5.52 -1.56
CA CYS A 61 -1.63 -4.69 -1.68
C CYS A 61 -2.77 -5.36 -0.90
N LYS A 62 -3.52 -4.59 -0.11
CA LYS A 62 -4.71 -5.11 0.57
C LYS A 62 -5.78 -5.37 -0.49
N VAL A 63 -6.54 -6.46 -0.35
CA VAL A 63 -7.64 -6.75 -1.28
C VAL A 63 -8.97 -6.79 -0.54
N SER A 64 -10.01 -6.24 -1.16
CA SER A 64 -11.40 -6.43 -0.75
C SER A 64 -12.01 -7.57 -1.55
N LEU A 65 -12.66 -8.50 -0.86
CA LEU A 65 -13.34 -9.65 -1.45
C LEU A 65 -14.82 -9.60 -1.11
N VAL A 66 -15.68 -9.74 -2.12
CA VAL A 66 -17.13 -9.84 -1.94
C VAL A 66 -17.59 -11.23 -2.34
N THR A 67 -18.20 -11.94 -1.40
CA THR A 67 -18.73 -13.28 -1.62
C THR A 67 -20.23 -13.35 -1.34
N THR A 68 -20.94 -14.20 -2.07
CA THR A 68 -22.34 -14.51 -1.76
C THR A 68 -22.44 -15.27 -0.45
N SER A 69 -23.39 -14.92 0.43
CA SER A 69 -23.52 -15.53 1.77
C SER A 69 -23.90 -17.02 1.77
N LYS A 70 -24.62 -17.50 0.75
CA LYS A 70 -25.16 -18.88 0.72
C LYS A 70 -24.21 -19.90 0.10
N SER A 71 -23.42 -19.50 -0.89
CA SER A 71 -22.65 -20.41 -1.75
C SER A 71 -21.22 -19.95 -1.99
N ASN A 72 -20.76 -18.89 -1.29
CA ASN A 72 -19.40 -18.35 -1.33
C ASN A 72 -18.85 -18.05 -2.73
N TRP A 73 -19.72 -17.73 -3.70
CA TRP A 73 -19.28 -17.26 -5.01
C TRP A 73 -18.65 -15.87 -4.88
N ILE A 74 -17.48 -15.71 -5.47
CA ILE A 74 -16.79 -14.42 -5.55
C ILE A 74 -17.50 -13.58 -6.61
N VAL A 75 -18.05 -12.45 -6.19
CA VAL A 75 -18.81 -11.52 -7.04
C VAL A 75 -18.17 -10.12 -7.11
N GLY A 76 -17.03 -9.95 -6.46
CA GLY A 76 -16.23 -8.73 -6.50
C GLY A 76 -14.86 -8.93 -5.88
N VAL A 77 -13.83 -8.37 -6.51
CA VAL A 77 -12.44 -8.36 -6.02
C VAL A 77 -11.83 -7.01 -6.34
N GLN A 78 -11.35 -6.28 -5.34
CA GLN A 78 -10.74 -4.97 -5.54
C GLN A 78 -9.41 -4.85 -4.82
N ALA A 79 -8.38 -4.41 -5.53
CA ALA A 79 -7.12 -3.98 -4.93
C ALA A 79 -7.32 -2.62 -4.24
N LEU A 80 -7.01 -2.56 -2.95
CA LEU A 80 -7.11 -1.38 -2.10
C LEU A 80 -5.72 -0.77 -1.97
N HIS A 81 -5.55 0.34 -2.67
CA HIS A 81 -4.31 1.08 -2.69
C HIS A 81 -4.25 2.08 -1.53
N GLY A 82 -3.10 2.19 -0.89
CA GLY A 82 -2.84 2.98 0.30
C GLY A 82 -3.26 2.31 1.61
N ASN A 83 -2.93 2.95 2.73
CA ASN A 83 -3.33 2.47 4.06
C ASN A 83 -4.76 2.89 4.40
N THR A 84 -5.73 2.48 3.59
CA THR A 84 -7.15 2.75 3.80
C THR A 84 -7.67 1.93 4.98
N TYR A 85 -8.35 2.59 5.92
CA TYR A 85 -9.03 1.95 7.03
C TYR A 85 -10.21 1.12 6.51
N ASP A 86 -10.34 -0.13 6.99
CA ASP A 86 -11.27 -1.12 6.43
C ASP A 86 -12.75 -0.68 6.51
N GLY A 87 -13.09 0.18 7.47
CA GLY A 87 -14.44 0.77 7.56
C GLY A 87 -14.83 1.64 6.36
N HIS A 88 -13.86 2.19 5.63
CA HIS A 88 -14.14 3.06 4.47
C HIS A 88 -14.26 2.30 3.15
N THR A 89 -13.86 1.02 3.09
CA THR A 89 -13.80 0.26 1.83
C THR A 89 -15.09 -0.47 1.50
N LEU A 90 -16.02 -0.58 2.47
CA LEU A 90 -17.29 -1.28 2.30
C LEU A 90 -18.15 -0.67 1.17
N LYS A 91 -18.26 0.66 1.14
CA LYS A 91 -19.08 1.36 0.15
C LYS A 91 -18.57 1.07 -1.26
N ASP A 92 -17.25 1.11 -1.44
CA ASP A 92 -16.62 0.87 -2.73
C ASP A 92 -16.75 -0.60 -3.16
N ALA A 93 -16.63 -1.54 -2.23
CA ALA A 93 -16.85 -2.96 -2.48
C ALA A 93 -18.30 -3.26 -2.95
N ILE A 94 -19.31 -2.65 -2.31
CA ILE A 94 -20.71 -2.79 -2.72
C ILE A 94 -20.92 -2.17 -4.11
N ASN A 95 -20.38 -0.98 -4.35
CA ASN A 95 -20.51 -0.31 -5.64
C ASN A 95 -19.84 -1.10 -6.76
N GLN A 96 -18.71 -1.75 -6.48
CA GLN A 96 -18.03 -2.62 -7.44
C GLN A 96 -18.87 -3.85 -7.75
N MET A 97 -19.34 -4.55 -6.72
CA MET A 97 -20.18 -5.74 -6.88
C MET A 97 -21.46 -5.41 -7.65
N GLU A 98 -22.12 -4.29 -7.36
CA GLU A 98 -23.31 -3.84 -8.07
C GLU A 98 -23.02 -3.56 -9.56
N LYS A 99 -21.85 -3.00 -9.89
CA LYS A 99 -21.43 -2.82 -11.30
C LYS A 99 -21.17 -4.14 -12.02
N ILE A 100 -20.62 -5.14 -11.33
CA ILE A 100 -20.29 -6.46 -11.90
C ILE A 100 -21.55 -7.30 -12.10
N VAL A 101 -22.41 -7.33 -11.08
CA VAL A 101 -23.57 -8.24 -11.01
C VAL A 101 -24.85 -7.58 -11.54
N GLY A 102 -24.92 -6.24 -11.57
CA GLY A 102 -26.04 -5.47 -12.11
C GLY A 102 -27.22 -5.27 -11.14
N PHE A 103 -27.07 -5.65 -9.86
CA PHE A 103 -28.08 -5.36 -8.84
C PHE A 103 -27.45 -5.14 -7.46
N ARG A 104 -28.18 -4.43 -6.59
CA ARG A 104 -27.74 -4.13 -5.22
C ARG A 104 -28.25 -5.18 -4.22
N PRO A 105 -27.38 -5.75 -3.36
CA PRO A 105 -27.80 -6.70 -2.35
C PRO A 105 -28.68 -6.03 -1.28
N LYS A 106 -29.65 -6.77 -0.74
CA LYS A 106 -30.52 -6.30 0.36
C LYS A 106 -29.79 -6.25 1.70
N GLU A 107 -28.92 -7.23 1.93
CA GLU A 107 -28.14 -7.38 3.16
C GLU A 107 -26.67 -7.59 2.81
N VAL A 108 -25.79 -6.98 3.60
CA VAL A 108 -24.35 -7.07 3.46
C VAL A 108 -23.74 -7.30 4.82
N TYR A 109 -22.86 -8.29 4.92
CA TYR A 109 -22.11 -8.60 6.13
C TYR A 109 -20.65 -8.29 5.90
N VAL A 110 -19.98 -7.74 6.92
CA VAL A 110 -18.58 -7.35 6.85
C VAL A 110 -17.77 -8.21 7.80
N LEU A 111 -16.73 -8.83 7.27
CA LEU A 111 -15.74 -9.60 8.02
C LEU A 111 -14.39 -8.89 7.89
N ASN A 112 -13.93 -8.29 8.97
CA ASN A 112 -12.61 -7.66 9.02
C ASN A 112 -11.59 -8.67 9.55
N HIS A 113 -10.57 -8.97 8.75
CA HIS A 113 -9.41 -9.74 9.20
C HIS A 113 -8.27 -8.77 9.50
N SER A 114 -7.85 -8.72 10.78
CA SER A 114 -6.75 -7.88 11.30
C SER A 114 -5.37 -8.52 11.07
#